data_AF-A0A7H1M8U7-F1
#
_entry.id   AF-A0A7H1M8U7-F1
#
_cell.length_a   1.000
_cell.length_b   1.000
_cell.length_c   1.000
_cell.angle_alpha   90.00
_cell.angle_beta   90.00
_cell.angle_gamma   90.00
#
_symmetry.space_group_name_H-M   'P 1'
#
loop_
_entity.id
_entity.type
_entity.pdbx_description
1 polymer ?
#
loop_
_entity_poly.entity_id
_entity_poly.type
_entity_poly.pdbx_seq_one_letter_code
_entity_poly.pdbx_strand_id
1 'polypeptide(L)' 'MRRLAARFNRLIVAEINQKPPLVVRIAQFDCTVHQLAHEFYGDLGRADELVKLNPHIKHPAFIARGELVNSYAK' A
#
# COMPACT_ATOMS: atom_id res chain seq x y z
N MET A 1 2.43 -24.31 -28.62
CA MET A 1 2.86 -22.97 -28.12
C MET A 1 1.70 -22.09 -27.60
N ARG A 2 0.56 -21.89 -28.31
CA ARG A 2 -0.54 -20.98 -27.87
C ARG A 2 -1.21 -21.27 -26.51
N ARG A 3 -1.33 -22.53 -26.09
CA ARG A 3 -2.01 -22.91 -24.83
C ARG A 3 -1.19 -22.58 -23.57
N LEU A 4 0.13 -22.45 -23.68
CA LEU A 4 1.00 -22.12 -22.55
C LEU A 4 0.89 -20.62 -22.23
N ALA A 5 0.94 -19.77 -23.25
CA ALA A 5 0.75 -18.32 -23.12
C ALA A 5 -0.61 -17.95 -22.51
N ALA A 6 -1.69 -18.62 -22.92
CA ALA A 6 -3.02 -18.37 -22.37
C ALA A 6 -3.21 -18.84 -20.92
N ARG A 7 -2.41 -19.81 -20.45
CA ARG A 7 -2.36 -20.21 -19.03
C ARG A 7 -1.50 -19.24 -18.22
N PHE A 8 -0.36 -18.84 -18.77
CA PHE A 8 0.52 -17.88 -18.15
C PHE A 8 -0.17 -16.52 -17.94
N ASN A 9 -0.88 -16.01 -18.95
CA ASN A 9 -1.66 -14.79 -18.80
C ASN A 9 -2.76 -14.92 -17.73
N ARG A 10 -3.40 -16.08 -17.61
CA ARG A 10 -4.41 -16.31 -16.57
C ARG A 10 -3.81 -16.32 -15.16
N LEU A 11 -2.62 -16.90 -15.00
CA LEU A 11 -1.90 -16.89 -13.73
C LEU A 11 -1.44 -15.47 -13.37
N ILE A 12 -0.95 -14.69 -14.33
CA ILE A 12 -0.60 -13.28 -14.13
C ILE A 12 -1.82 -12.47 -13.69
N VAL A 13 -2.97 -12.61 -14.37
CA VAL A 13 -4.19 -11.87 -14.01
C VAL A 13 -4.71 -12.28 -12.62
N ALA A 14 -4.66 -13.58 -12.29
CA ALA A 14 -5.05 -14.06 -10.96
C ALA A 14 -4.12 -13.53 -9.86
N GLU A 15 -2.83 -13.40 -10.12
CA GLU A 15 -1.84 -12.86 -9.17
C GLU A 15 -1.98 -11.34 -9.01
N ILE A 16 -2.23 -10.62 -10.10
CA ILE A 16 -2.53 -9.18 -10.07
C ILE A 16 -3.81 -8.92 -9.26
N ASN A 17 -4.84 -9.75 -9.43
CA ASN A 17 -6.11 -9.65 -8.69
C ASN A 17 -6.00 -10.08 -7.22
N GLN A 18 -4.94 -10.79 -6.82
CA GLN A 18 -4.72 -11.20 -5.44
C GLN A 18 -4.02 -10.14 -4.60
N LYS A 19 -3.33 -9.18 -5.22
CA LYS A 19 -2.81 -8.03 -4.48
C LYS A 19 -3.99 -7.11 -4.14
N PRO A 20 -4.21 -6.79 -2.85
CA PRO A 20 -5.27 -5.86 -2.50
C PRO A 20 -5.08 -4.58 -3.32
N PRO A 21 -6.17 -3.97 -3.82
CA PRO A 21 -6.03 -2.78 -4.64
C PRO A 21 -5.30 -1.69 -3.87
N LEU A 22 -4.28 -1.07 -4.47
CA LEU A 22 -3.64 0.11 -3.86
C LEU A 22 -4.61 1.29 -3.91
N VAL A 23 -4.83 1.92 -2.75
CA VAL A 23 -5.65 3.10 -2.55
C VAL A 23 -4.77 4.25 -2.08
N VAL A 24 -4.89 5.39 -2.74
CA VAL A 24 -4.24 6.63 -2.31
C VAL A 24 -5.14 7.30 -1.28
N ARG A 25 -4.60 7.56 -0.09
CA ARG A 25 -5.26 8.29 0.99
C ARG A 25 -4.49 9.57 1.29
N ILE A 26 -5.21 10.59 1.76
CA ILE A 26 -4.62 11.85 2.20
C ILE A 26 -4.43 11.78 3.71
N ALA A 27 -3.22 12.10 4.20
CA ALA A 27 -2.98 12.27 5.64
C ALA A 27 -3.80 13.45 6.18
N GLN A 28 -4.74 13.17 7.09
CA GLN A 28 -5.69 14.17 7.61
C GLN A 28 -5.06 15.14 8.62
N PHE A 29 -3.96 14.71 9.26
CA PHE A 29 -3.24 15.44 10.30
C PHE A 29 -1.76 15.07 10.24
N ASP A 30 -0.91 15.90 10.87
CA ASP A 30 0.52 15.61 11.01
C ASP A 30 0.70 14.41 11.93
N CYS A 31 1.34 13.36 11.43
CA CYS A 31 1.39 12.08 12.13
C CYS A 31 2.62 11.26 11.78
N THR A 32 2.84 10.21 12.56
CA THR A 32 3.85 9.19 12.26
C THR A 32 3.28 8.10 11.36
N VAL A 33 4.15 7.37 10.66
CA VAL A 33 3.72 6.22 9.84
C VAL A 33 3.02 5.14 10.67
N HIS A 34 3.37 5.01 11.95
CA HIS A 34 2.72 4.09 12.89
C HIS A 34 1.28 4.52 13.19
N GLN A 35 1.05 5.81 13.44
CA GLN A 35 -0.31 6.35 13.63
C GLN A 35 -1.16 6.17 12.36
N LEU A 36 -0.59 6.38 11.17
CA LEU A 36 -1.29 6.08 9.92
C LEU A 36 -1.57 4.60 9.72
N ALA A 37 -0.62 3.72 10.08
CA ALA A 37 -0.85 2.27 9.99
C ALA A 37 -1.97 1.82 10.94
N HIS A 38 -2.02 2.38 12.14
CA HIS A 38 -3.13 2.16 13.07
C HIS A 38 -4.45 2.71 12.53
N GLU A 39 -4.47 3.93 11.98
CA GLU A 39 -5.67 4.53 11.40
C GLU A 39 -6.19 3.75 10.19
N PHE A 40 -5.31 3.29 9.30
CA PHE A 40 -5.68 2.62 8.05
C PHE A 40 -6.00 1.14 8.22
N TYR A 41 -5.26 0.44 9.08
CA TYR A 41 -5.35 -1.02 9.21
C TYR A 41 -5.81 -1.48 10.60
N GLY A 42 -5.75 -0.63 11.62
CA GLY A 42 -5.93 -1.01 13.02
C GLY A 42 -4.70 -1.71 13.62
N ASP A 43 -3.61 -1.86 12.86
CA ASP A 43 -2.42 -2.61 13.23
C ASP A 43 -1.14 -1.79 12.99
N LEU A 44 -0.40 -1.57 14.08
CA LEU A 44 0.88 -0.85 14.07
C LEU A 44 1.97 -1.65 13.35
N GLY A 45 1.89 -2.99 13.30
CA GLY A 45 2.85 -3.86 12.63
C GLY A 45 2.91 -3.67 11.12
N ARG A 46 1.89 -3.03 10.52
CA ARG A 46 1.85 -2.67 9.10
C ARG A 46 2.53 -1.35 8.76
N ALA A 47 3.13 -0.68 9.74
CA ALA A 47 3.93 0.53 9.53
C ALA A 47 5.08 0.30 8.52
N ASP A 48 5.85 -0.78 8.68
CA ASP A 48 6.97 -1.09 7.79
C ASP A 48 6.52 -1.35 6.35
N GLU A 49 5.34 -1.95 6.18
CA GLU A 49 4.73 -2.15 4.87
C GLU A 49 4.34 -0.81 4.24
N LEU A 50 3.75 0.10 5.03
CA LEU A 50 3.40 1.44 4.57
C LEU A 50 4.64 2.22 4.11
N VAL A 51 5.77 2.12 4.83
CA VAL A 51 7.04 2.73 4.42
C VAL A 51 7.53 2.17 3.10
N LYS A 52 7.50 0.84 2.92
CA LYS A 52 7.92 0.19 1.66
C LYS A 52 7.05 0.60 0.48
N LEU A 53 5.76 0.81 0.72
CA LEU A 53 4.79 1.22 -0.30
C LEU A 53 4.91 2.70 -0.69
N ASN A 54 5.52 3.51 0.18
CA ASN A 54 5.67 4.95 0.01
C ASN A 54 7.15 5.38 0.06
N PRO A 55 7.97 4.98 -0.93
CA PRO A 55 9.40 5.31 -0.94
C PRO A 55 9.68 6.81 -1.05
N HIS A 56 8.68 7.64 -1.42
CA HIS A 56 8.79 9.10 -1.42
C HIS A 56 8.81 9.70 0.00
N ILE A 57 8.28 8.99 1.00
CA ILE A 57 8.26 9.45 2.39
C ILE A 57 9.66 9.22 2.98
N LYS A 58 10.48 10.27 3.00
CA LYS A 58 11.85 10.23 3.54
C LYS A 58 11.89 10.16 5.07
N HIS A 59 10.85 10.65 5.73
CA HIS A 59 10.77 10.72 7.18
C HIS A 59 9.55 9.96 7.69
N PRO A 60 9.67 8.64 7.97
CA PRO A 60 8.56 7.84 8.51
C PRO A 60 8.03 8.34 9.86
N ALA A 61 8.85 9.10 10.59
CA ALA A 61 8.47 9.72 11.85
C ALA A 61 7.66 11.01 11.68
N PHE A 62 7.59 11.58 10.48
CA PHE A 62 6.86 12.82 10.22
C PHE A 62 6.24 12.82 8.83
N ILE A 63 4.93 12.59 8.78
CA ILE A 63 4.11 12.68 7.58
C ILE A 63 3.22 13.91 7.75
N ALA A 64 3.35 14.84 6.81
CA ALA A 64 2.64 16.10 6.86
C ALA A 64 1.16 15.91 6.50
N ARG A 65 0.29 16.72 7.10
CA ARG A 65 -1.10 16.83 6.68
C ARG A 65 -1.17 17.20 5.20
N GLY A 66 -2.04 16.51 4.45
CA GLY A 66 -2.19 16.69 3.02
C GLY A 66 -1.29 15.80 2.16
N GLU A 67 -0.35 15.08 2.77
CA GLU A 67 0.52 14.17 2.04
C GLU A 67 -0.24 12.96 1.50
N LEU A 68 0.11 12.56 0.28
CA LEU A 68 -0.49 11.40 -0.39
C LEU A 68 0.23 10.14 0.08
N VAL A 69 -0.53 9.25 0.69
CA VAL A 69 -0.07 7.99 1.26
C VAL A 69 -0.77 6.85 0.53
N ASN A 70 0.02 6.07 -0.19
CA ASN A 70 -0.41 4.80 -0.72
C ASN A 70 -0.71 3.85 0.45
N SER A 71 -1.80 3.12 0.36
CA SER A 71 -2.21 2.10 1.31
C SER A 71 -2.88 0.96 0.54
N TYR A 72 -2.90 -0.25 1.09
CA TYR A 72 -3.73 -1.31 0.54
C TYR A 72 -5.19 -1.10 0.95
N ALA A 73 -6.11 -1.35 0.03
CA ALA A 73 -7.51 -1.51 0.37
C ALA A 73 -7.66 -2.67 1.35
N LYS A 74 -8.42 -2.43 2.42
CA LYS A 74 -8.88 -3.49 3.31
C LYS A 74 -9.97 -4.31 2.62
#